data_AF-A0A3G3IET6-F1
#
_entry.id   AF-A0A3G3IET6-F1
#
_cell.length_a   1.000
_cell.length_b   1.000
_cell.length_c   1.000
_cell.angle_alpha   90.00
_cell.angle_beta   90.00
_cell.angle_gamma   90.00
#
_symmetry.space_group_name_H-M   'P 1'
#
loop_
_entity.id
_entity.type
_entity.pdbx_description
1 polymer ?
#
loop_
_entity_poly.entity_id
_entity_poly.type
_entity_poly.pdbx_seq_one_letter_code
_entity_poly.pdbx_strand_id
1 'polypeptide(L)'
;MSDELNVCAAAFFRSIGKDVVTPKEFTMYVTLDVKWMSSKEASALMQVLIEEKAMVSSNGYLKPGKDFSSLQVPIAYRPTDAVRNAVAAKMKKGKTQTPAGKASGADTGDIFPELVALSGEYGWSNKGKFIAECNSVRKKLGVETAVAALLVLRDSGADVKELTEKVYANSVKKG
;
A
#
# COMPACT_ATOMS: atom_id res chain seq x y z
N MET A 1 19.89 -8.06 10.92
CA MET A 1 19.02 -7.30 10.00
C MET A 1 18.72 -5.90 10.52
N SER A 2 18.21 -5.72 11.75
CA SER A 2 17.84 -4.39 12.25
C SER A 2 19.02 -3.41 12.34
N ASP A 3 20.25 -3.88 12.52
CA ASP A 3 21.44 -3.01 12.57
C ASP A 3 21.75 -2.35 11.21
N GLU A 4 21.71 -3.12 10.12
CA GLU A 4 21.95 -2.59 8.76
C GLU A 4 20.92 -1.56 8.33
N LEU A 5 19.66 -1.72 8.75
CA LEU A 5 18.59 -0.75 8.49
C LEU A 5 18.80 0.55 9.28
N ASN A 6 19.36 0.47 10.49
CA ASN A 6 19.76 1.66 11.25
C ASN A 6 20.92 2.38 10.57
N VAL A 7 21.93 1.64 10.09
CA VAL A 7 23.04 2.22 9.33
C VAL A 7 22.53 2.86 8.04
N CYS A 8 21.57 2.24 7.35
CA CYS A 8 20.94 2.82 6.17
C CYS A 8 20.19 4.13 6.47
N ALA A 9 19.40 4.16 7.55
CA ALA A 9 18.70 5.37 7.97
C ALA A 9 19.69 6.47 8.40
N ALA A 10 20.71 6.12 9.17
CA ALA A 10 21.78 7.02 9.60
C ALA A 10 22.54 7.59 8.40
N ALA A 11 22.87 6.76 7.40
CA ALA A 11 23.50 7.19 6.17
C ALA A 11 22.65 8.20 5.40
N PHE A 12 21.35 7.96 5.31
CA PHE A 12 20.44 8.91 4.69
C PHE A 12 20.45 10.27 5.42
N PHE A 13 20.21 10.29 6.73
CA PHE A 13 20.12 11.53 7.51
C PHE A 13 21.46 12.30 7.55
N ARG A 14 22.58 11.57 7.59
CA ARG A 14 23.92 12.17 7.54
C ARG A 14 24.25 12.75 6.17
N SER A 15 23.77 12.14 5.09
CA SER A 15 24.04 12.60 3.72
C SER A 15 23.13 13.78 3.31
N ILE A 16 21.89 13.82 3.80
CA ILE A 16 20.98 14.97 3.59
C ILE A 16 21.26 16.14 4.54
N GLY A 17 21.90 15.89 5.68
CA GLY A 17 22.29 16.91 6.66
C GLY A 17 21.13 17.53 7.45
N LYS A 18 19.98 16.85 7.50
CA LYS A 18 18.78 17.30 8.21
C LYS A 18 18.25 16.16 9.08
N ASP A 19 17.75 16.47 10.28
CA ASP A 19 17.09 15.49 11.16
C ASP A 19 15.58 15.31 10.88
N VAL A 20 15.02 16.16 10.02
CA VAL A 20 13.59 16.12 9.66
C VAL A 20 13.46 16.31 8.17
N VAL A 21 12.78 15.38 7.51
CA VAL A 21 12.55 15.42 6.05
C VAL A 21 11.12 15.01 5.72
N THR A 22 10.60 15.42 4.57
CA THR A 22 9.31 14.92 4.08
C THR A 22 9.47 13.57 3.36
N PRO A 23 8.42 12.74 3.25
CA PRO A 23 8.44 11.52 2.43
C PRO A 23 8.85 11.75 0.97
N LYS A 24 8.51 12.92 0.43
CA LYS A 24 8.87 13.32 -0.94
C LYS A 24 10.36 13.63 -1.04
N GLU A 25 10.93 14.37 -0.09
CA GLU A 25 12.37 14.62 -0.02
C GLU A 25 13.15 13.32 0.14
N PHE A 26 12.70 12.40 1.01
CA PHE A 26 13.32 11.08 1.15
C PHE A 26 13.38 10.35 -0.19
N THR A 27 12.25 10.26 -0.88
CA THR A 27 12.16 9.56 -2.16
C THR A 27 13.01 10.25 -3.23
N MET A 28 12.98 11.57 -3.32
CA MET A 28 13.79 12.33 -4.28
C MET A 28 15.28 12.14 -4.05
N TYR A 29 15.73 12.27 -2.81
CA TYR A 29 17.14 12.14 -2.46
C TYR A 29 17.68 10.73 -2.76
N VAL A 30 16.93 9.69 -2.34
CA VAL A 30 17.33 8.28 -2.57
C VAL A 30 17.42 7.94 -4.07
N THR A 31 16.60 8.59 -4.91
CA THR A 31 16.52 8.29 -6.35
C THR A 31 17.41 9.17 -7.22
N LEU A 32 17.60 10.44 -6.86
CA LEU A 32 18.28 11.43 -7.70
C LEU A 32 19.71 11.69 -7.23
N ASP A 33 19.89 11.98 -5.94
CA ASP A 33 21.20 12.32 -5.37
C ASP A 33 22.07 11.07 -5.24
N VAL A 34 21.65 10.12 -4.39
CA VAL A 34 22.46 8.93 -4.09
C VAL A 34 22.19 7.75 -5.04
N LYS A 35 21.12 7.82 -5.83
CA LYS A 35 20.71 6.82 -6.84
C LYS A 35 20.80 5.37 -6.33
N TRP A 36 20.35 5.13 -5.09
CA TRP A 36 20.45 3.80 -4.49
C TRP A 36 19.49 2.80 -5.14
N MET A 37 18.30 3.29 -5.53
CA MET A 37 17.17 2.48 -5.99
C MET A 37 16.13 3.35 -6.72
N SER A 38 15.12 2.72 -7.35
CA SER A 38 14.02 3.41 -8.04
C SER A 38 13.03 4.08 -7.07
N SER A 39 12.16 4.96 -7.57
CA SER A 39 11.14 5.64 -6.75
C SER A 39 10.21 4.69 -5.99
N LYS A 40 9.86 3.56 -6.62
CA LYS A 40 9.03 2.53 -6.01
C LYS A 40 9.77 1.79 -4.88
N GLU A 41 11.05 1.49 -5.10
CA GLU A 41 11.90 0.86 -4.09
C GLU A 41 12.21 1.81 -2.93
N ALA A 42 12.45 3.09 -3.20
CA ALA A 42 12.66 4.12 -2.18
C ALA A 42 11.44 4.25 -1.26
N SER A 43 10.24 4.25 -1.84
CA SER A 43 8.99 4.26 -1.07
C SER A 43 8.84 3.01 -0.19
N ALA A 44 9.24 1.84 -0.70
CA ALA A 44 9.23 0.60 0.07
C ALA A 44 10.32 0.57 1.16
N LEU A 45 11.51 1.10 0.89
CA LEU A 45 12.59 1.28 1.86
C LEU A 45 12.12 2.14 3.03
N MET A 46 11.51 3.29 2.75
CA MET A 46 10.94 4.15 3.78
C MET A 46 9.99 3.39 4.71
N GLN A 47 9.08 2.57 4.15
CA GLN A 47 8.16 1.76 4.96
C GLN A 47 8.90 0.72 5.81
N VAL A 48 9.91 0.04 5.27
CA VAL A 48 10.73 -0.92 6.02
C VAL A 48 11.44 -0.23 7.19
N LEU A 49 12.01 0.96 6.96
CA LEU A 49 12.69 1.74 8.00
C LEU A 49 11.73 2.18 9.11
N ILE A 50 10.48 2.53 8.77
CA ILE A 50 9.46 2.89 9.75
C ILE A 50 9.03 1.68 10.58
N GLU A 51 8.82 0.53 9.94
CA GLU A 51 8.40 -0.70 10.62
C GLU A 51 9.45 -1.23 11.59
N GLU A 52 10.73 -1.12 11.22
CA GLU A 52 11.86 -1.52 12.05
C GLU A 52 12.25 -0.46 13.08
N LYS A 53 11.45 0.62 13.21
CA LYS A 53 11.68 1.75 14.13
C LYS A 53 13.03 2.46 13.93
N ALA A 54 13.67 2.27 12.77
CA ALA A 54 14.82 3.06 12.37
C ALA A 54 14.39 4.50 12.01
N MET A 55 13.16 4.67 11.54
CA MET A 55 12.58 5.96 11.23
C MET A 55 11.19 6.09 11.85
N VAL A 56 10.76 7.30 12.16
CA VAL A 56 9.41 7.58 12.64
C VAL A 56 8.77 8.61 11.74
N SER A 57 7.55 8.29 11.29
CA SER A 57 6.70 9.23 10.59
C SER A 57 5.76 9.91 11.59
N SER A 58 5.85 11.24 11.70
CA SER A 58 5.04 12.05 12.61
C SER A 58 4.65 13.36 11.91
N ASN A 59 3.35 13.65 11.87
CA ASN A 59 2.77 14.85 11.22
C ASN A 59 3.21 15.08 9.77
N GLY A 60 3.37 14.01 8.99
CA GLY A 60 3.83 14.12 7.58
C GLY A 60 5.33 14.35 7.41
N TYR A 61 6.09 14.32 8.51
CA TYR A 61 7.55 14.39 8.51
C TYR A 61 8.16 13.07 8.96
N LEU A 62 9.34 12.79 8.44
CA LEU A 62 10.19 11.66 8.78
C LEU A 62 11.34 12.13 9.64
N LYS A 63 11.56 11.40 10.72
CA LYS A 63 12.58 11.67 11.73
C LYS A 63 13.35 10.39 12.04
N PRO A 64 14.62 10.47 12.47
CA PRO A 64 15.30 9.33 13.09
C PRO A 64 14.43 8.73 14.20
N GLY A 65 14.28 7.40 14.21
CA GLY A 65 13.56 6.72 15.29
C GLY A 65 14.38 6.61 16.58
N LYS A 66 15.69 6.87 16.49
CA LYS A 66 16.65 6.87 17.60
C LYS A 66 17.87 7.72 17.24
N ASP A 67 18.72 7.96 18.22
CA ASP A 67 20.02 8.59 17.99
C ASP A 67 20.94 7.67 17.18
N PHE A 68 21.56 8.23 16.15
CA PHE A 68 22.50 7.54 15.26
C PHE A 68 23.94 8.02 15.43
N SER A 69 24.23 8.87 16.41
CA SER A 69 25.53 9.53 16.59
C SER A 69 26.66 8.53 16.86
N SER A 70 26.33 7.37 17.45
CA SER A 70 27.28 6.30 17.75
C SER A 70 27.53 5.32 16.59
N LEU A 71 26.77 5.43 15.47
CA LEU A 71 26.91 4.53 14.34
C LEU A 71 28.03 4.97 13.39
N GLN A 72 28.95 4.06 13.08
CA GLN A 72 29.93 4.28 12.02
C GLN A 72 29.25 4.13 10.66
N VAL A 73 29.04 5.27 10.01
CA VAL A 73 28.48 5.35 8.67
C VAL A 73 29.60 5.66 7.67
N PRO A 74 29.84 4.79 6.67
CA PRO A 74 30.78 5.08 5.59
C PRO A 74 30.35 6.29 4.76
N ILE A 75 31.31 7.11 4.32
CA ILE A 75 31.07 8.33 3.51
C ILE A 75 30.36 8.00 2.19
N ALA A 76 30.67 6.84 1.59
CA ALA A 76 30.04 6.34 0.37
C ALA A 76 29.15 5.12 0.65
N TYR A 77 28.32 5.19 1.70
CA TYR A 77 27.42 4.10 2.03
C TYR A 77 26.48 3.78 0.87
N ARG A 78 26.30 2.48 0.63
CA ARG A 78 25.28 1.95 -0.27
C ARG A 78 24.50 0.86 0.47
N PRO A 79 23.17 0.77 0.28
CA PRO A 79 22.37 -0.30 0.88
C PRO A 79 22.91 -1.67 0.49
N THR A 80 23.12 -2.51 1.49
CA THR A 80 23.57 -3.90 1.30
C THR A 80 22.49 -4.75 0.65
N ASP A 81 22.85 -5.93 0.16
CA ASP A 81 21.88 -6.88 -0.39
C ASP A 81 20.82 -7.29 0.63
N ALA A 82 21.13 -7.28 1.93
CA ALA A 82 20.15 -7.51 2.99
C ALA A 82 19.05 -6.44 3.01
N VAL A 83 19.42 -5.16 2.92
CA VAL A 83 18.46 -4.05 2.82
C VAL A 83 17.66 -4.13 1.53
N ARG A 84 18.32 -4.42 0.40
CA ARG A 84 17.64 -4.60 -0.89
C ARG A 84 16.67 -5.77 -0.88
N ASN A 85 17.02 -6.88 -0.23
CA ASN A 85 16.15 -8.02 -0.06
C ASN A 85 14.96 -7.71 0.85
N ALA A 86 15.14 -6.91 1.90
CA ALA A 86 14.03 -6.43 2.72
C ALA A 86 13.08 -5.52 1.93
N VAL A 87 13.61 -4.62 1.10
CA VAL A 87 12.82 -3.78 0.17
C VAL A 87 12.09 -4.64 -0.85
N ALA A 88 12.77 -5.59 -1.47
CA ALA A 88 12.18 -6.52 -2.43
C ALA A 88 11.11 -7.41 -1.77
N ALA A 89 11.34 -7.88 -0.54
CA ALA A 89 10.36 -8.62 0.25
C ALA A 89 9.16 -7.74 0.62
N LYS A 90 9.38 -6.46 0.93
CA LYS A 90 8.30 -5.49 1.17
C LYS A 90 7.48 -5.23 -0.09
N MET A 91 8.14 -5.11 -1.23
CA MET A 91 7.49 -4.96 -2.53
C MET A 91 6.79 -6.23 -2.99
N LYS A 92 7.33 -7.42 -2.64
CA LYS A 92 6.68 -8.71 -2.85
C LYS A 92 5.47 -8.86 -1.93
N LYS A 93 5.59 -8.57 -0.64
CA LYS A 93 4.45 -8.49 0.29
C LYS A 93 3.42 -7.45 -0.15
N GLY A 94 3.84 -6.34 -0.75
CA GLY A 94 2.97 -5.35 -1.41
C GLY A 94 2.44 -5.78 -2.80
N LYS A 95 2.93 -6.89 -3.36
CA LYS A 95 2.39 -7.57 -4.56
C LYS A 95 1.57 -8.82 -4.21
N THR A 96 1.78 -9.43 -3.04
CA THR A 96 0.96 -10.53 -2.48
C THR A 96 -0.11 -10.02 -1.51
N GLN A 97 -0.06 -8.74 -1.18
CA GLN A 97 -1.14 -7.94 -0.63
C GLN A 97 -1.12 -6.62 -1.40
N THR A 98 -1.87 -6.56 -2.49
CA THR A 98 -2.71 -5.39 -2.67
C THR A 98 -4.01 -5.71 -1.92
N PRO A 99 -4.22 -5.26 -0.67
CA PRO A 99 -5.55 -4.81 -0.32
C PRO A 99 -5.74 -3.57 -1.19
N ALA A 100 -6.36 -3.76 -2.35
CA ALA A 100 -6.82 -2.65 -3.15
C ALA A 100 -7.81 -1.88 -2.28
N GLY A 101 -7.36 -0.75 -1.75
CA GLY A 101 -8.17 0.16 -0.96
C GLY A 101 -8.49 -0.37 0.44
N LYS A 102 -8.04 0.36 1.45
CA LYS A 102 -9.01 0.79 2.45
C LYS A 102 -10.15 1.44 1.67
N ALA A 103 -11.26 0.73 1.49
CA ALA A 103 -12.53 1.38 1.71
C ALA A 103 -12.46 1.88 3.16
N SER A 104 -12.19 3.17 3.33
CA SER A 104 -12.74 3.83 4.52
C SER A 104 -14.25 3.61 4.41
N GLY A 105 -14.78 2.90 5.39
CA GLY A 105 -16.09 2.28 5.37
C GLY A 105 -16.04 0.97 6.13
N ALA A 106 -15.50 1.00 7.35
CA ALA A 106 -15.86 0.00 8.34
C ALA A 106 -17.27 0.38 8.83
N ASP A 107 -18.26 0.20 7.96
CA ASP A 107 -19.66 0.27 8.32
C ASP A 107 -20.19 -1.15 8.21
N THR A 108 -20.69 -1.67 9.32
CA THR A 108 -21.16 -3.04 9.57
C THR A 108 -22.44 -3.40 8.79
N GLY A 109 -22.55 -2.91 7.55
CA GLY A 109 -23.66 -3.12 6.64
C GLY A 109 -23.25 -3.31 5.19
N ASP A 110 -21.97 -3.25 4.80
CA ASP A 110 -21.57 -3.37 3.39
C ASP A 110 -21.77 -4.80 2.84
N ILE A 111 -22.61 -4.95 1.81
CA ILE A 111 -22.82 -6.23 1.08
C ILE A 111 -21.67 -6.60 0.13
N PHE A 112 -20.75 -5.66 -0.09
CA PHE A 112 -19.63 -5.83 -1.01
C PHE A 112 -18.73 -7.05 -0.70
N PRO A 113 -18.37 -7.37 0.56
CA PRO A 113 -17.61 -8.58 0.89
C PRO A 113 -18.35 -9.88 0.52
N GLU A 114 -19.67 -9.91 0.63
CA GLU A 114 -20.51 -11.06 0.21
C GLU A 114 -20.45 -11.24 -1.31
N LEU A 115 -20.53 -10.15 -2.08
CA LEU A 115 -20.39 -10.17 -3.54
C LEU A 115 -18.98 -10.60 -3.98
N VAL A 116 -17.94 -10.18 -3.27
CA VAL A 116 -16.56 -10.63 -3.52
C VAL A 116 -16.40 -12.12 -3.21
N ALA A 117 -17.03 -12.62 -2.15
CA ALA A 117 -17.02 -14.06 -1.85
C ALA A 117 -17.72 -14.86 -2.95
N LEU A 118 -18.88 -14.38 -3.41
CA LEU A 118 -19.68 -15.00 -4.46
C LEU A 118 -18.96 -15.03 -5.82
N SER A 119 -18.13 -14.03 -6.11
CA SER A 119 -17.38 -13.97 -7.39
C SER A 119 -16.56 -15.23 -7.69
N GLY A 120 -16.07 -15.92 -6.65
CA GLY A 120 -15.32 -17.17 -6.78
C GLY A 120 -16.11 -18.31 -7.41
N GLU A 121 -17.44 -18.32 -7.22
CA GLU A 121 -18.34 -19.34 -7.77
C GLU A 121 -18.66 -19.09 -9.26
N TYR A 122 -18.50 -17.85 -9.73
CA TYR A 122 -18.82 -17.42 -11.09
C TYR A 122 -17.57 -17.16 -11.95
N GLY A 123 -16.52 -17.97 -11.75
CA GLY A 123 -15.35 -17.98 -12.62
C GLY A 123 -14.24 -16.97 -12.26
N TRP A 124 -14.38 -16.19 -11.19
CA TRP A 124 -13.31 -15.32 -10.71
C TRP A 124 -12.37 -16.04 -9.76
N SER A 125 -11.35 -16.71 -10.30
CA SER A 125 -10.33 -17.38 -9.47
C SER A 125 -9.44 -16.41 -8.68
N ASN A 126 -9.44 -15.12 -9.03
CA ASN A 126 -8.64 -14.09 -8.37
C ASN A 126 -9.51 -12.93 -7.89
N LYS A 127 -9.76 -12.90 -6.57
CA LYS A 127 -10.52 -11.83 -5.89
C LYS A 127 -9.93 -10.44 -6.15
N GLY A 128 -8.61 -10.31 -6.27
CA GLY A 128 -7.94 -9.05 -6.58
C GLY A 128 -8.26 -8.52 -7.98
N LYS A 129 -8.37 -9.40 -8.98
CA LYS A 129 -8.79 -9.01 -10.33
C LYS A 129 -10.25 -8.55 -10.34
N PHE A 130 -11.13 -9.25 -9.62
CA PHE A 130 -12.53 -8.88 -9.48
C PHE A 130 -12.69 -7.48 -8.87
N ILE A 131 -11.99 -7.20 -7.76
CA ILE A 131 -12.04 -5.88 -7.11
C ILE A 131 -11.49 -4.77 -8.03
N ALA A 132 -10.45 -5.04 -8.82
CA ALA A 132 -9.92 -4.09 -9.80
C ALA A 132 -10.94 -3.76 -10.90
N GLU A 133 -11.69 -4.76 -11.36
CA GLU A 133 -12.76 -4.57 -12.35
C GLU A 133 -13.91 -3.75 -11.76
N CYS A 134 -14.35 -4.08 -10.53
CA CYS A 134 -15.38 -3.33 -9.81
C CYS A 134 -14.99 -1.84 -9.65
N ASN A 135 -13.74 -1.56 -9.28
CA ASN A 135 -13.25 -0.19 -9.14
C ASN A 135 -13.22 0.56 -10.48
N SER A 136 -12.92 -0.14 -11.58
CA SER A 136 -12.95 0.44 -12.93
C SER A 136 -14.37 0.80 -13.35
N VAL A 137 -15.34 -0.08 -13.09
CA VAL A 137 -16.78 0.15 -13.35
C VAL A 137 -17.30 1.29 -12.48
N ARG A 138 -16.99 1.30 -11.18
CA ARG A 138 -17.31 2.41 -10.26
C ARG A 138 -16.84 3.76 -10.80
N LYS A 139 -15.59 3.85 -11.27
CA LYS A 139 -15.04 5.11 -11.81
C LYS A 139 -15.69 5.53 -13.13
N LYS A 140 -16.01 4.57 -14.00
CA LYS A 140 -16.65 4.84 -15.31
C LYS A 140 -18.10 5.29 -15.17
N LEU A 141 -18.85 4.68 -14.27
CA LEU A 141 -20.29 4.90 -14.12
C LEU A 141 -20.66 5.82 -12.95
N GLY A 142 -19.70 6.18 -12.09
CA GLY A 142 -19.94 7.04 -10.92
C GLY A 142 -20.81 6.39 -9.84
N VAL A 143 -20.92 5.06 -9.82
CA VAL A 143 -21.81 4.29 -8.91
C VAL A 143 -21.09 3.82 -7.65
N GLU A 144 -21.86 3.38 -6.66
CA GLU A 144 -21.34 2.76 -5.44
C GLU A 144 -20.58 1.45 -5.75
N THR A 145 -19.57 1.13 -4.95
CA THR A 145 -18.74 -0.08 -5.11
C THR A 145 -19.56 -1.38 -5.09
N ALA A 146 -20.62 -1.46 -4.27
CA ALA A 146 -21.53 -2.60 -4.23
C ALA A 146 -22.34 -2.76 -5.53
N VAL A 147 -22.82 -1.65 -6.09
CA VAL A 147 -23.54 -1.63 -7.39
C VAL A 147 -22.60 -2.03 -8.52
N ALA A 148 -21.35 -1.53 -8.52
CA ALA A 148 -20.34 -1.92 -9.49
C ALA A 148 -20.02 -3.42 -9.43
N ALA A 149 -19.93 -4.00 -8.23
CA ALA A 149 -19.71 -5.44 -8.06
C ALA A 149 -20.85 -6.29 -8.60
N LEU A 150 -22.10 -5.86 -8.37
CA LEU A 150 -23.26 -6.54 -8.91
C LEU A 150 -23.30 -6.52 -10.44
N LEU A 151 -22.91 -5.41 -11.06
CA LEU A 151 -22.78 -5.30 -12.52
C LEU A 151 -21.72 -6.27 -13.07
N VAL A 152 -20.55 -6.32 -12.44
CA VAL A 152 -19.47 -7.23 -12.86
C VAL A 152 -19.88 -8.70 -12.69
N LEU A 153 -20.59 -9.05 -11.62
CA LEU A 153 -21.13 -10.40 -11.42
C LEU A 153 -22.17 -10.77 -12.49
N ARG A 154 -23.07 -9.85 -12.81
CA ARG A 154 -24.07 -10.02 -13.89
C ARG A 154 -23.38 -10.27 -15.22
N ASP A 155 -22.37 -9.48 -15.56
CA ASP A 155 -21.61 -9.63 -16.81
C ASP A 155 -20.84 -10.95 -16.87
N SER A 156 -20.55 -11.55 -15.71
CA SER A 156 -19.92 -12.87 -15.57
C SER A 156 -20.93 -14.03 -15.60
N GLY A 157 -22.21 -13.75 -15.81
CA GLY A 157 -23.28 -14.75 -15.90
C GLY A 157 -23.88 -15.16 -14.57
N ALA A 158 -23.63 -14.43 -13.48
CA ALA A 158 -24.28 -14.69 -12.20
C ALA A 158 -25.76 -14.27 -12.22
N ASP A 159 -26.63 -15.10 -11.63
CA ASP A 159 -28.02 -14.68 -11.39
C ASP A 159 -28.05 -13.69 -10.22
N VAL A 160 -28.03 -12.41 -10.57
CA VAL A 160 -28.00 -11.30 -9.61
C VAL A 160 -29.39 -10.91 -9.11
N LYS A 161 -30.45 -11.65 -9.46
CA LYS A 161 -31.83 -11.26 -9.15
C LYS A 161 -32.07 -11.12 -7.65
N GLU A 162 -31.61 -12.09 -6.86
CA GLU A 162 -31.72 -12.06 -5.38
C GLU A 162 -30.75 -11.08 -4.71
N LEU A 163 -29.61 -10.79 -5.37
CA LEU A 163 -28.61 -9.85 -4.87
C LEU A 163 -29.03 -8.40 -5.12
N THR A 164 -29.82 -8.16 -6.16
CA THR A 164 -30.29 -6.83 -6.55
C THR A 164 -31.14 -6.20 -5.46
N GLU A 165 -32.05 -6.98 -4.85
CA GLU A 165 -32.88 -6.51 -3.74
C GLU A 165 -32.04 -6.15 -2.51
N LYS A 166 -31.04 -6.99 -2.19
CA LYS A 166 -30.14 -6.74 -1.07
C LYS A 166 -29.26 -5.50 -1.29
N VAL A 167 -28.74 -5.30 -2.50
CA VAL A 167 -27.94 -4.10 -2.86
C VAL A 167 -28.81 -2.85 -2.86
N TYR A 168 -30.04 -2.93 -3.37
CA TYR A 168 -30.99 -1.81 -3.34
C TYR A 168 -31.33 -1.39 -1.90
N ALA A 169 -31.63 -2.35 -1.02
CA ALA A 169 -31.87 -2.09 0.39
C ALA A 169 -30.65 -1.48 1.11
N ASN A 170 -29.43 -1.76 0.62
CA ASN A 170 -28.19 -1.21 1.15
C ASN A 170 -27.99 0.24 0.74
N SER A 171 -28.16 0.53 -0.55
CA SER A 171 -27.96 1.86 -1.12
C SER A 171 -29.02 2.86 -0.62
N VAL A 172 -30.25 2.41 -0.33
CA VAL A 172 -31.30 3.24 0.28
C VAL A 172 -31.03 3.56 1.75
N LYS A 173 -30.31 2.70 2.50
CA LYS A 173 -29.92 2.99 3.90
C LYS A 173 -28.77 3.99 4.03
N LYS A 174 -28.03 4.25 2.95
CA LYS A 174 -26.84 5.11 2.94
C LYS A 174 -27.09 6.53 2.37
N GLY A 175 -28.24 6.77 1.73
CA GLY A 175 -28.67 8.07 1.25
C GLY A 175 -29.45 8.84 2.31
#